data_AF-A0A967Q692-F1
#
_entry.id   AF-A0A967Q692-F1
#
_cell.length_a   1.000
_cell.length_b   1.000
_cell.length_c   1.000
_cell.angle_alpha   90.00
_cell.angle_beta   90.00
_cell.angle_gamma   90.00
#
_symmetry.space_group_name_H-M   'P 1'
#
loop_
_entity.id
_entity.type
_entity.pdbx_description
1 polymer ?
#
loop_
_entity_poly.entity_id
_entity_poly.type
_entity_poly.pdbx_seq_one_letter_code
_entity_poly.pdbx_strand_id
1 'polypeptide(L)'
;ATSKLSLGLDMRNPASKEVVERIIDWADLVFENFSPGTMDRMGVGWDVLSARKPSIIMASGSIFGQTGPLGSLGGSEVSGSAWSGRVSMTGDADRPPVLAGLTYGDSV
;
A
#
# COMPACT_ATOMS: atom_id res chain seq x y z
N ALA A 1 20.99 -5.15 -5.52
CA ALA A 1 20.57 -6.20 -4.56
C ALA A 1 19.97 -5.50 -3.35
N THR A 2 18.77 -5.87 -2.91
CA THR A 2 18.14 -5.23 -1.74
C THR A 2 18.59 -5.96 -0.47
N SER A 3 18.68 -5.24 0.66
CA SER A 3 19.00 -5.83 1.98
C SER A 3 17.80 -6.53 2.63
N LYS A 4 16.82 -7.00 1.84
CA LYS A 4 15.57 -7.61 2.32
C LYS A 4 15.68 -9.13 2.34
N LEU A 5 15.14 -9.75 3.38
CA LEU A 5 14.88 -11.20 3.43
C LEU A 5 13.46 -11.48 2.93
N SER A 6 13.24 -12.64 2.29
CA SER A 6 11.94 -13.01 1.72
C SER A 6 11.41 -14.31 2.32
N LEU A 7 10.10 -14.35 2.56
CA LEU A 7 9.36 -15.52 3.02
C LEU A 7 8.01 -15.55 2.27
N GLY A 8 7.72 -16.66 1.60
CA GLY A 8 6.41 -16.86 0.96
C GLY A 8 5.38 -17.38 1.95
N LEU A 9 4.26 -16.68 2.09
CA LEU A 9 3.14 -17.08 2.96
C LEU A 9 1.82 -17.03 2.18
N ASP A 10 1.00 -18.07 2.31
CA ASP A 10 -0.36 -18.09 1.78
C ASP A 10 -1.35 -17.70 2.88
N MET A 11 -1.80 -16.45 2.87
CA MET A 11 -2.73 -15.93 3.89
C MET A 11 -4.12 -16.58 3.87
N ARG A 12 -4.43 -17.45 2.89
CA ARG A 12 -5.64 -18.29 2.92
C ARG A 12 -5.49 -19.51 3.82
N ASN A 13 -4.25 -19.90 4.14
CA ASN A 13 -3.97 -20.95 5.10
C ASN A 13 -3.99 -20.36 6.53
N PRO A 14 -4.87 -20.81 7.42
CA PRO A 14 -4.92 -20.31 8.80
C PRO A 14 -3.59 -20.41 9.54
N ALA A 15 -2.77 -21.43 9.26
CA ALA A 15 -1.45 -21.59 9.88
C ALA A 15 -0.46 -20.47 9.51
N SER A 16 -0.63 -19.81 8.36
CA SER A 16 0.21 -18.67 7.98
C SER A 16 -0.02 -17.46 8.89
N LYS A 17 -1.20 -17.34 9.52
CA LYS A 17 -1.46 -16.27 10.48
C LYS A 17 -0.55 -16.36 11.69
N GLU A 18 -0.35 -17.56 12.24
CA GLU A 18 0.56 -17.78 13.38
C GLU A 18 2.01 -17.39 13.05
N VAL A 19 2.44 -17.64 11.81
CA VAL A 19 3.77 -17.23 11.35
C VAL A 19 3.89 -15.70 11.28
N VAL A 20 2.90 -15.03 10.69
CA VAL A 20 2.87 -13.55 10.65
C VAL A 20 2.89 -12.98 12.05
N GLU A 21 2.02 -13.49 12.92
CA GLU A 21 1.93 -13.09 14.32
C GLU A 21 3.28 -13.14 15.06
N ARG A 22 4.07 -14.20 14.86
CA ARG A 22 5.43 -14.31 15.44
C ARG A 22 6.42 -13.31 14.83
N ILE A 23 6.26 -12.96 13.56
CA ILE A 23 7.06 -11.92 12.91
C ILE A 23 6.70 -10.54 13.49
N ILE A 24 5.41 -10.28 13.72
CA ILE A 24 4.92 -9.03 14.33
C ILE A 24 5.47 -8.83 15.74
N ASP A 25 5.60 -9.89 16.54
CA ASP A 25 6.18 -9.78 17.88
C ASP A 25 7.61 -9.20 17.83
N TRP A 26 8.36 -9.52 16.78
CA TRP A 26 9.71 -9.01 16.55
C TRP A 26 9.73 -7.65 15.83
N ALA A 27 8.81 -7.41 14.90
CA ALA A 27 8.83 -6.24 14.03
C ALA A 27 8.56 -4.92 14.79
N ASP A 28 9.27 -3.85 14.44
CA ASP A 28 8.96 -2.49 14.91
C ASP A 28 7.95 -1.77 13.98
N LEU A 29 7.98 -2.13 12.69
CA LEU A 29 7.17 -1.51 11.64
C LEU A 29 6.61 -2.55 10.68
N VAL A 30 5.34 -2.40 10.33
CA VAL A 30 4.68 -3.08 9.22
C VAL A 30 4.40 -2.07 8.13
N PHE A 31 4.90 -2.33 6.93
CA PHE A 31 4.58 -1.57 5.73
C PHE A 31 3.71 -2.41 4.80
N GLU A 32 2.64 -1.83 4.29
CA GLU A 32 1.78 -2.47 3.31
C GLU A 32 1.22 -1.45 2.32
N ASN A 33 0.92 -1.91 1.11
CA ASN A 33 0.35 -1.08 0.04
C ASN A 33 -0.83 -1.76 -0.67
N PHE A 34 -1.60 -2.58 0.05
CA PHE A 34 -2.79 -3.22 -0.50
C PHE A 34 -3.96 -2.24 -0.62
N SER A 35 -4.97 -2.61 -1.42
CA SER A 35 -6.23 -1.87 -1.43
C SER A 35 -6.82 -1.80 -0.02
N PRO A 36 -7.42 -0.66 0.39
CA PRO A 36 -7.97 -0.49 1.73
C PRO A 36 -8.90 -1.64 2.18
N GLY A 37 -8.75 -2.04 3.45
CA GLY A 37 -9.46 -3.17 4.07
C GLY A 37 -8.93 -4.56 3.70
N THR A 38 -7.88 -4.68 2.88
CA THR A 38 -7.29 -5.99 2.55
C THR A 38 -6.62 -6.64 3.76
N MET A 39 -5.83 -5.88 4.51
CA MET A 39 -5.18 -6.36 5.74
C MET A 39 -6.20 -6.80 6.79
N ASP A 40 -7.31 -6.08 6.92
CA ASP A 40 -8.41 -6.44 7.82
C ASP A 40 -9.05 -7.77 7.42
N ARG A 41 -9.32 -7.97 6.13
CA ARG A 41 -9.84 -9.25 5.60
C ARG A 41 -8.85 -10.42 5.79
N MET A 42 -7.55 -10.14 5.78
CA MET A 42 -6.50 -11.12 6.09
C MET A 42 -6.34 -11.36 7.60
N GLY A 43 -7.05 -10.62 8.45
CA GLY A 43 -6.99 -10.75 9.90
C GLY A 43 -5.70 -10.21 10.52
N VAL A 44 -5.01 -9.32 9.82
CA VAL A 44 -3.75 -8.67 10.24
C VAL A 44 -3.84 -7.14 10.07
N GLY A 45 -5.04 -6.60 10.24
CA GLY A 45 -5.34 -5.17 10.22
C GLY A 45 -4.80 -4.43 11.44
N TRP A 46 -4.84 -3.09 11.39
CA TRP A 46 -4.30 -2.22 12.44
C TRP A 46 -4.84 -2.57 13.84
N ASP A 47 -6.15 -2.76 13.97
CA ASP A 47 -6.77 -3.06 15.27
C ASP A 47 -6.25 -4.37 15.87
N VAL A 48 -5.99 -5.38 15.02
CA VAL A 48 -5.44 -6.67 15.45
C VAL A 48 -3.97 -6.53 15.86
N LEU A 49 -3.17 -5.84 15.04
CA LEU A 49 -1.74 -5.71 15.28
C LEU A 49 -1.43 -4.83 16.49
N SER A 50 -2.10 -3.69 16.61
CA SER A 50 -1.92 -2.74 17.73
C SER A 50 -2.41 -3.32 19.06
N ALA A 51 -3.48 -4.12 19.06
CA ALA A 51 -3.91 -4.85 20.25
C ALA A 51 -2.88 -5.90 20.69
N ARG A 52 -2.19 -6.55 19.76
CA ARG A 52 -1.14 -7.54 20.05
C ARG A 52 0.15 -6.88 20.55
N LYS A 53 0.64 -5.87 19.84
CA LYS A 53 1.88 -5.14 20.16
C LYS A 53 1.59 -3.64 20.13
N PRO A 54 1.25 -3.02 21.28
CA PRO A 54 0.89 -1.60 21.35
C PRO A 54 1.96 -0.61 20.85
N SER A 55 3.22 -1.05 20.77
CA SER A 55 4.33 -0.24 20.25
C SER A 55 4.54 -0.38 18.74
N ILE A 56 3.76 -1.20 18.03
CA ILE A 56 3.92 -1.43 16.59
C ILE A 56 3.55 -0.18 15.80
N ILE A 57 4.30 0.10 14.74
CA ILE A 57 3.95 1.13 13.76
C ILE A 57 3.42 0.44 12.51
N MET A 58 2.28 0.90 11.98
CA MET A 58 1.77 0.47 10.68
C MET A 58 1.74 1.64 9.71
N ALA A 59 2.38 1.44 8.55
CA ALA A 59 2.40 2.40 7.46
C ALA A 59 1.68 1.79 6.24
N SER A 60 0.58 2.42 5.86
CA SER A 60 -0.31 1.95 4.79
C SER A 60 -0.29 2.90 3.59
N GLY A 61 0.10 2.39 2.42
CA GLY A 61 0.10 3.14 1.16
C GLY A 61 -1.06 2.77 0.26
N SER A 62 -1.84 3.75 -0.21
CA SER A 62 -2.80 3.54 -1.30
C SER A 62 -2.95 4.83 -2.09
N ILE A 63 -3.28 4.73 -3.38
CA ILE A 63 -3.31 5.89 -4.30
C ILE A 63 -4.31 6.97 -3.86
N PHE A 64 -5.46 6.56 -3.31
CA PHE A 64 -6.52 7.48 -2.90
C PHE A 64 -6.68 7.61 -1.39
N GLY A 65 -5.76 7.02 -0.62
CA GLY A 65 -5.82 6.98 0.83
C GLY A 65 -6.74 5.90 1.39
N GLN A 66 -6.59 5.62 2.70
CA GLN A 66 -7.39 4.62 3.41
C GLN A 66 -8.82 5.10 3.73
N THR A 67 -9.09 6.40 3.56
CA THR A 67 -10.36 7.06 3.92
C THR A 67 -10.79 8.05 2.85
N GLY A 68 -12.02 8.56 2.97
CA GLY A 68 -12.58 9.54 2.04
C GLY A 68 -13.34 8.92 0.86
N PRO A 69 -13.95 9.74 -0.01
CA PRO A 69 -14.90 9.29 -1.03
C PRO A 69 -14.26 8.42 -2.13
N LEU A 70 -12.94 8.52 -2.30
CA LEU A 70 -12.18 7.73 -3.28
C LEU A 70 -11.42 6.55 -2.66
N GLY A 71 -11.45 6.40 -1.32
CA GLY A 71 -10.60 5.42 -0.63
C GLY A 71 -10.89 3.96 -0.98
N SER A 72 -12.09 3.64 -1.45
CA SER A 72 -12.41 2.28 -1.91
C SER A 72 -11.95 1.99 -3.35
N LEU A 73 -11.44 2.99 -4.07
CA LEU A 73 -11.01 2.82 -5.45
C LEU A 73 -9.60 2.20 -5.50
N GLY A 74 -9.46 1.18 -6.34
CA GLY A 74 -8.14 0.72 -6.76
C GLY A 74 -7.44 1.79 -7.60
N GLY A 75 -6.14 1.91 -7.44
CA GLY A 75 -5.34 2.86 -8.21
C GLY A 75 -3.95 2.31 -8.51
N SER A 76 -3.38 2.84 -9.59
CA SER A 76 -1.96 2.70 -9.91
C SER A 76 -1.34 4.09 -10.05
N GLU A 77 -0.03 4.16 -10.29
CA GLU A 77 0.69 5.39 -10.61
C GLU A 77 0.00 6.21 -11.70
N VAL A 78 -0.55 5.53 -12.73
CA VAL A 78 -1.26 6.16 -13.85
C VAL A 78 -2.51 6.89 -13.36
N SER A 79 -3.34 6.21 -12.55
CA SER A 79 -4.54 6.81 -11.97
C SER A 79 -4.17 7.95 -11.03
N GLY A 80 -3.20 7.76 -10.13
CA GLY A 80 -2.75 8.79 -9.21
C GLY A 80 -2.23 10.04 -9.93
N SER A 81 -1.52 9.86 -11.04
CA SER A 81 -1.00 10.95 -11.88
C SER A 81 -2.09 11.72 -12.62
N ALA A 82 -3.13 11.02 -13.09
CA ALA A 82 -4.28 11.67 -13.69
C ALA A 82 -5.05 12.50 -12.67
N TRP A 83 -5.27 11.94 -11.47
CA TRP A 83 -6.04 12.59 -10.41
C TRP A 83 -5.30 13.74 -9.70
N SER A 84 -3.97 13.73 -9.66
CA SER A 84 -3.18 14.81 -9.04
C SER A 84 -3.10 16.09 -9.88
N GLY A 85 -3.66 16.08 -11.10
CA GLY A 85 -3.53 17.17 -12.05
C GLY A 85 -2.21 17.15 -12.84
N ARG A 86 -1.26 16.27 -12.50
CA ARG A 86 0.04 16.16 -13.19
C ARG A 86 -0.13 15.95 -14.69
N VAL A 87 -1.01 15.02 -15.07
CA VAL A 87 -1.28 14.74 -16.49
C VAL A 87 -1.77 16.00 -17.22
N SER A 88 -2.71 16.75 -16.63
CA SER A 88 -3.24 17.98 -17.25
C SER A 88 -2.21 19.08 -17.47
N MET A 89 -1.12 19.08 -16.69
CA MET A 89 -0.04 20.06 -16.78
C MET A 89 1.14 19.59 -17.64
N THR A 90 1.04 18.41 -18.25
CA THR A 90 2.15 17.79 -19.00
C THR A 90 1.83 17.68 -20.49
N GLY A 91 2.70 18.25 -21.33
CA GLY A 91 2.57 18.25 -22.79
C GLY A 91 2.47 19.65 -23.38
N ASP A 92 2.13 19.73 -24.66
CA ASP A 92 1.89 20.99 -25.36
C ASP A 92 0.44 21.44 -25.14
N ALA A 93 0.23 22.75 -24.94
CA ALA A 93 -1.09 23.31 -24.60
C ALA A 93 -2.17 23.13 -25.70
N ASP A 94 -1.75 22.92 -26.94
CA ASP A 94 -2.63 22.70 -28.11
C ASP A 94 -2.87 21.22 -28.42
N ARG A 95 -2.41 20.31 -27.54
CA ARG A 95 -2.50 18.86 -27.73
C ARG A 95 -3.13 18.17 -26.52
N PRO A 96 -3.60 16.92 -26.68
CA PRO A 96 -4.03 16.11 -25.54
C PRO A 96 -2.94 15.97 -24.48
N PRO A 97 -3.31 15.93 -23.18
CA PRO A 97 -2.38 15.71 -22.09
C PRO A 97 -1.55 14.42 -22.23
N VAL A 98 -0.30 14.47 -21.77
CA VAL A 98 0.64 13.34 -21.85
C VAL A 98 0.96 12.81 -20.46
N LEU A 99 0.99 11.48 -20.30
CA LEU A 99 1.55 10.87 -19.11
C LEU A 99 3.08 10.88 -19.21
N ALA A 100 3.77 11.63 -18.33
CA ALA A 100 5.23 11.66 -18.33
C ALA A 100 5.80 10.26 -18.01
N GLY A 101 6.84 9.86 -18.75
CA GLY A 101 7.41 8.50 -18.69
C GLY A 101 8.22 8.15 -17.44
N LEU A 102 8.42 9.10 -16.52
CA LEU A 102 9.02 8.83 -15.21
C LEU A 102 7.92 8.66 -14.16
N THR A 103 8.09 7.64 -13.31
CA THR A 103 7.20 7.37 -12.20
C THR A 103 7.30 8.52 -11.20
N TYR A 104 6.15 9.06 -10.80
CA TYR A 104 6.09 10.18 -9.86
C TYR A 104 5.82 9.71 -8.43
N GLY A 105 4.81 8.84 -8.27
CA GLY A 105 4.40 8.34 -6.96
C GLY A 105 5.24 7.16 -6.46
N ASP A 106 5.63 6.27 -7.35
CA ASP A 106 6.42 5.08 -7.02
C ASP A 106 7.88 5.29 -7.45
N SER A 107 8.80 5.30 -6.49
CA SER A 107 10.23 5.22 -6.78
C SER A 107 10.65 3.76 -6.92
N VAL A 108 11.47 3.47 -7.94
CA VAL A 108 12.12 2.15 -8.12
C VAL A 108 13.25 1.92 -7.12
#